data_AF-A0A6G6WXB1-F1
#
_entry.id   AF-A0A6G6WXB1-F1
#
_cell.length_a   1.000
_cell.length_b   1.000
_cell.length_c   1.000
_cell.angle_alpha   90.00
_cell.angle_beta   90.00
_cell.angle_gamma   90.00
#
_symmetry.space_group_name_H-M   'P 1'
#
loop_
_entity.id
_entity.type
_entity.pdbx_description
1 polymer ?
#
loop_
_entity_poly.entity_id
_entity_poly.type
_entity_poly.pdbx_seq_one_letter_code
_entity_poly.pdbx_strand_id
1 'polypeptide(L)'
;MQKRLRSLSRILEVQAELHRIEECKLGVLKQREAALGRERGELLDALDRHDTLYAAFIYPMAKRLRAIDEEEANLRSEQDRVSKRLLERAKQRKRTERLHAGMSGSWEREQERRELVDLIDRAALPPKTSLR
;
A
#
# COMPACT_ATOMS: atom_id res chain seq x y z
N MET A 1 -14.53 -24.03 -6.32
CA MET A 1 -14.62 -23.02 -5.23
C MET A 1 -13.31 -22.89 -4.45
N GLN A 2 -12.84 -23.93 -3.75
CA GLN A 2 -11.60 -23.87 -2.93
C GLN A 2 -10.34 -23.40 -3.69
N LYS A 3 -10.09 -23.89 -4.92
CA LYS A 3 -8.96 -23.42 -5.76
C LYS A 3 -9.04 -21.91 -6.07
N ARG A 4 -10.26 -21.41 -6.33
CA ARG A 4 -10.50 -19.98 -6.59
C ARG A 4 -10.28 -19.14 -5.33
N LEU A 5 -10.67 -19.66 -4.15
CA LEU A 5 -10.43 -18.97 -2.87
C LEU A 5 -8.94 -18.80 -2.61
N ARG A 6 -8.16 -19.89 -2.71
CA ARG A 6 -6.69 -19.83 -2.59
C ARG A 6 -6.06 -18.85 -3.58
N SER A 7 -6.56 -18.81 -4.82
CA SER A 7 -6.09 -17.84 -5.81
C SER A 7 -6.38 -16.40 -5.40
N LEU A 8 -7.56 -16.10 -4.85
CA LEU A 8 -7.88 -14.76 -4.36
C LEU A 8 -7.04 -14.38 -3.15
N SER A 9 -6.78 -15.30 -2.21
CA SER A 9 -5.90 -15.05 -1.07
C SER A 9 -4.50 -14.67 -1.53
N ARG A 10 -3.94 -15.39 -2.52
CA ARG A 10 -2.64 -15.07 -3.10
C ARG A 10 -2.63 -13.72 -3.83
N ILE A 11 -3.72 -13.35 -4.51
CA ILE A 11 -3.85 -12.01 -5.10
C ILE A 11 -3.86 -10.93 -4.01
N LEU A 12 -4.55 -11.15 -2.89
CA LEU A 12 -4.57 -10.22 -1.77
C LEU A 12 -3.18 -10.02 -1.16
N GLU A 13 -2.43 -11.10 -0.97
CA GLU A 13 -1.04 -11.05 -0.50
C GLU A 13 -0.16 -10.20 -1.43
N VAL A 14 -0.21 -10.47 -2.74
CA VAL A 14 0.54 -9.68 -3.73
C VAL A 14 0.12 -8.22 -3.72
N GLN A 15 -1.18 -7.93 -3.62
CA GLN A 15 -1.69 -6.56 -3.54
C GLN A 15 -1.22 -5.85 -2.26
N ALA A 16 -1.09 -6.56 -1.14
CA ALA A 16 -0.57 -6.01 0.12
C ALA A 16 0.93 -5.68 0.00
N GLU A 17 1.74 -6.57 -0.57
CA GLU A 17 3.17 -6.29 -0.79
C GLU A 17 3.39 -5.12 -1.76
N LEU A 18 2.62 -5.09 -2.85
CA LEU A 18 2.64 -3.96 -3.78
C LEU A 18 2.25 -2.65 -3.09
N HIS A 19 1.27 -2.67 -2.17
CA HIS A 19 0.92 -1.47 -1.41
C HIS A 19 2.11 -0.98 -0.56
N ARG A 20 2.72 -1.88 0.22
CA ARG A 20 3.88 -1.58 1.08
C ARG A 20 5.07 -0.99 0.32
N ILE A 21 5.35 -1.52 -0.87
CA ILE A 21 6.43 -1.00 -1.72
C ILE A 21 6.19 0.47 -2.09
N GLU A 22 4.96 0.85 -2.42
CA GLU A 22 4.64 2.24 -2.77
C GLU A 22 4.60 3.14 -1.53
N GLU A 23 4.16 2.62 -0.37
CA GLU A 23 4.25 3.34 0.90
C GLU A 23 5.71 3.67 1.24
N CYS A 24 6.60 2.69 1.11
CA CYS A 24 8.04 2.87 1.32
C CYS A 24 8.60 3.91 0.34
N LYS A 25 8.25 3.83 -0.95
CA LYS A 25 8.66 4.80 -1.95
C LYS A 25 8.19 6.21 -1.62
N LEU A 26 6.94 6.38 -1.17
CA LEU A 26 6.42 7.67 -0.74
C LEU A 26 7.17 8.20 0.49
N GLY A 27 7.51 7.32 1.43
CA GLY A 27 8.33 7.65 2.60
C GLY A 27 9.69 8.20 2.22
N VAL A 28 10.39 7.54 1.30
CA VAL A 28 11.70 8.00 0.78
C VAL A 28 11.58 9.36 0.10
N LEU A 29 10.55 9.57 -0.72
CA LEU A 29 10.31 10.86 -1.36
C LEU A 29 10.08 11.97 -0.33
N LYS A 30 9.26 11.73 0.70
CA LYS A 30 9.03 12.70 1.78
C LYS A 30 10.29 13.00 2.59
N GLN A 31 11.13 11.99 2.82
CA GLN A 31 12.41 12.19 3.49
C GLN A 31 13.33 13.11 2.68
N ARG A 32 13.37 12.94 1.36
CA ARG A 32 14.12 13.81 0.45
C ARG A 32 13.56 15.22 0.39
N GLU A 33 12.23 15.38 0.39
CA GLU A 33 11.60 16.71 0.52
C GLU A 33 12.05 17.42 1.79
N ALA A 34 12.00 16.73 2.92
CA ALA A 34 12.43 17.29 4.20
C ALA A 34 13.93 17.64 4.21
N ALA A 35 14.76 16.88 3.49
CA ALA A 35 16.19 17.20 3.35
C ALA A 35 16.41 18.46 2.51
N LEU A 36 15.73 18.61 1.38
CA LEU A 36 15.78 19.82 0.55
C LEU A 36 15.26 21.05 1.31
N GLY A 37 14.18 20.90 2.08
CA GLY A 37 13.65 21.98 2.92
C GLY A 37 14.63 22.42 4.01
N ARG A 38 15.38 21.49 4.61
CA ARG A 38 16.46 21.84 5.56
C ARG A 38 17.60 22.57 4.88
N GLU A 39 18.07 22.07 3.74
CA GLU A 39 19.14 22.70 2.97
C GLU A 39 18.76 24.12 2.53
N ARG A 40 17.51 24.31 2.06
CA ARG A 40 16.96 25.63 1.74
C ARG A 40 16.99 26.56 2.95
N GLY A 41 16.55 26.07 4.12
CA GLY A 41 16.57 26.82 5.37
C GLY A 41 17.99 27.23 5.76
N GLU A 42 18.95 26.32 5.70
CA GLU A 42 20.36 26.59 5.98
C GLU A 42 20.96 27.64 5.03
N LEU A 43 20.61 27.60 3.74
CA LEU A 43 21.05 28.60 2.76
C LEU A 43 20.44 29.98 3.01
N LEU A 44 19.16 30.05 3.40
CA LEU A 44 18.50 31.31 3.75
C LEU A 44 19.06 31.89 5.05
N ASP A 45 19.25 31.06 6.08
CA ASP A 45 19.89 31.45 7.33
C ASP A 45 21.31 32.00 7.09
N ALA A 46 22.07 31.39 6.19
CA ALA A 46 23.39 31.86 5.81
C ALA A 46 23.34 33.21 5.05
N LEU A 47 22.29 33.47 4.26
CA LEU A 47 22.08 34.77 3.63
C LEU A 47 21.75 35.85 4.67
N ASP A 48 20.90 35.54 5.64
CA ASP A 48 20.41 36.50 6.63
C ASP A 48 21.48 36.88 7.68
N ARG A 49 22.38 35.96 8.05
CA ARG A 49 23.39 36.19 9.10
C ARG A 49 24.62 36.96 8.61
N HIS A 50 24.79 37.12 7.30
CA HIS A 50 25.98 37.72 6.73
C HIS A 50 25.62 39.02 6.00
N ASP A 51 25.50 40.12 6.76
CA ASP A 51 25.36 41.50 6.27
C ASP A 51 26.48 41.92 5.29
N THR A 52 27.56 41.14 5.19
CA THR A 52 28.71 41.33 4.30
C THR A 52 29.03 40.09 3.46
N LEU A 53 28.04 39.39 2.91
CA LEU A 53 28.34 38.43 1.83
C LEU A 53 28.91 39.19 0.64
N TYR A 54 30.20 38.97 0.36
CA TYR A 54 30.81 39.42 -0.89
C TYR A 54 29.94 38.91 -2.05
N ALA A 55 29.64 39.77 -3.02
CA ALA A 55 28.79 39.47 -4.18
C ALA A 55 29.13 38.13 -4.89
N ALA A 56 30.37 37.67 -4.73
CA ALA A 56 30.86 36.36 -5.18
C ALA A 56 30.11 35.14 -4.59
N PHE A 57 29.54 35.22 -3.39
CA PHE A 57 28.82 34.11 -2.73
C PHE A 57 27.31 34.12 -3.00
N ILE A 58 26.74 35.29 -3.28
CA ILE A 58 25.31 35.46 -3.56
C ILE A 58 24.91 34.66 -4.81
N TYR A 59 25.71 34.73 -5.88
CA TYR A 59 25.38 34.06 -7.14
C TYR A 59 25.36 32.52 -7.03
N PRO A 60 26.38 31.84 -6.46
CA PRO A 60 26.33 30.41 -6.19
C PRO A 60 25.15 29.98 -5.31
N MET A 61 24.84 30.74 -4.25
CA MET A 61 23.72 30.43 -3.35
C MET A 61 22.37 30.57 -4.05
N ALA A 62 22.16 31.65 -4.81
CA ALA A 62 20.95 31.83 -5.62
C ALA A 62 20.79 30.71 -6.67
N LYS A 63 21.89 30.28 -7.28
CA LYS A 63 21.89 29.13 -8.21
C LYS A 63 21.50 27.84 -7.49
N ARG A 64 21.99 27.60 -6.27
CA ARG A 64 21.62 26.41 -5.49
C ARG A 64 20.16 26.45 -5.04
N LEU A 65 19.67 27.59 -4.58
CA LEU A 65 18.25 27.78 -4.24
C LEU A 65 17.33 27.48 -5.43
N ARG A 66 17.67 27.96 -6.63
CA ARG A 66 16.92 27.63 -7.85
C ARG A 66 16.95 26.13 -8.15
N ALA A 67 18.11 25.48 -8.01
CA ALA A 67 18.21 24.04 -8.19
C ALA A 67 17.35 23.27 -7.16
N ILE A 68 17.31 23.72 -5.91
CA ILE A 68 16.43 23.15 -4.89
C ILE A 68 14.96 23.32 -5.27
N ASP A 69 14.54 24.50 -5.74
CA ASP A 69 13.15 24.73 -6.18
C ASP A 69 12.76 23.80 -7.35
N GLU A 70 13.67 23.58 -8.31
CA GLU A 70 13.48 22.63 -9.42
C GLU A 70 13.41 21.18 -8.93
N GLU A 71 14.29 20.78 -7.99
CA GLU A 71 14.26 19.46 -7.37
C GLU A 71 12.96 19.23 -6.57
N GLU A 72 12.50 20.22 -5.80
CA GLU A 72 11.23 20.16 -5.06
C GLU A 72 10.03 20.04 -5.99
N ALA A 73 9.99 20.79 -7.10
CA ALA A 73 8.92 20.71 -8.08
C ALA A 73 8.82 19.31 -8.71
N ASN A 74 9.97 18.74 -9.11
CA ASN A 74 10.04 17.38 -9.64
C ASN A 74 9.58 16.35 -8.60
N LEU A 75 10.06 16.51 -7.36
CA LEU A 75 9.74 15.60 -6.27
C LEU A 75 8.25 15.62 -5.91
N ARG A 76 7.61 16.80 -5.89
CA ARG A 76 6.15 16.92 -5.70
C ARG A 76 5.36 16.19 -6.78
N SER A 77 5.77 16.34 -8.05
CA SER A 77 5.15 15.61 -9.17
C SER A 77 5.28 14.08 -9.01
N GLU A 78 6.43 13.60 -8.53
CA GLU A 78 6.63 12.18 -8.24
C GLU A 78 5.80 11.70 -7.04
N GLN A 79 5.73 12.49 -5.96
CA GLN A 79 4.90 12.18 -4.80
C GLN A 79 3.43 12.07 -5.18
N ASP A 80 2.91 12.97 -6.02
CA ASP A 80 1.55 12.93 -6.53
C ASP A 80 1.28 11.66 -7.33
N ARG A 81 2.23 11.27 -8.19
CA ARG A 81 2.11 10.03 -8.99
C ARG A 81 2.10 8.79 -8.10
N VAL A 82 2.96 8.73 -7.09
CA VAL A 82 3.01 7.60 -6.14
C VAL A 82 1.74 7.57 -5.29
N SER A 83 1.27 8.72 -4.81
CA SER A 83 0.05 8.84 -4.00
C SER A 83 -1.20 8.39 -4.76
N LYS A 84 -1.33 8.79 -6.03
CA LYS A 84 -2.41 8.30 -6.91
C LYS A 84 -2.36 6.79 -7.08
N ARG A 85 -1.15 6.22 -7.27
CA ARG A 85 -0.97 4.78 -7.40
C ARG A 85 -1.32 4.02 -6.12
N LEU A 86 -0.95 4.56 -4.95
CA LEU A 86 -1.31 4.03 -3.64
C LEU A 86 -2.82 3.94 -3.48
N LEU A 87 -3.53 5.02 -3.83
CA LEU A 87 -4.99 5.07 -3.76
C LEU A 87 -5.63 4.02 -4.69
N GLU A 88 -5.15 3.91 -5.92
CA GLU A 88 -5.67 2.90 -6.85
C GLU A 88 -5.39 1.46 -6.36
N ARG A 89 -4.20 1.19 -5.82
CA ARG A 89 -3.89 -0.11 -5.20
C ARG A 89 -4.79 -0.41 -4.00
N ALA A 90 -5.06 0.59 -3.15
CA ALA A 90 -5.97 0.44 -2.02
C ALA A 90 -7.40 0.11 -2.47
N LYS A 91 -7.89 0.78 -3.52
CA LYS A 91 -9.21 0.48 -4.13
C LYS A 91 -9.25 -0.94 -4.71
N GLN A 92 -8.22 -1.34 -5.46
CA GLN A 92 -8.13 -2.68 -6.04
C GLN A 92 -8.11 -3.76 -4.96
N ARG A 93 -7.29 -3.58 -3.92
CA ARG A 93 -7.26 -4.46 -2.76
C ARG A 93 -8.63 -4.57 -2.11
N LYS A 94 -9.31 -3.44 -1.87
CA LYS A 94 -10.63 -3.45 -1.24
C LYS A 94 -11.68 -4.21 -2.06
N ARG A 95 -11.61 -4.12 -3.39
CA ARG A 95 -12.48 -4.89 -4.29
C ARG A 95 -12.19 -6.39 -4.18
N THR A 96 -10.92 -6.79 -4.22
CA THR A 96 -10.52 -8.20 -4.04
C THR A 96 -10.94 -8.74 -2.67
N GLU A 97 -10.80 -7.95 -1.60
CA GLU A 97 -11.20 -8.34 -0.24
C GLU A 97 -12.70 -8.65 -0.18
N ARG A 98 -13.54 -7.81 -0.79
CA ARG A 98 -14.99 -8.03 -0.85
C ARG A 98 -15.35 -9.29 -1.64
N LEU A 99 -14.68 -9.51 -2.77
CA LEU A 99 -14.88 -10.73 -3.57
C LEU A 99 -14.46 -11.98 -2.80
N HIS A 100 -13.32 -11.92 -2.11
CA HIS A 100 -12.84 -13.02 -1.26
C HIS A 100 -13.84 -13.32 -0.14
N ALA A 101 -14.29 -12.31 0.61
CA ALA A 101 -15.25 -12.48 1.69
C ALA A 101 -16.57 -13.08 1.22
N GLY A 102 -17.14 -12.58 0.10
CA GLY A 102 -18.37 -13.13 -0.46
C GLY A 102 -18.23 -14.58 -0.90
N MET A 103 -17.09 -14.94 -1.49
CA MET A 103 -16.84 -16.32 -1.93
C MET A 103 -16.52 -17.25 -0.75
N SER A 104 -15.87 -16.76 0.31
CA SER A 104 -15.60 -17.55 1.52
C SER A 104 -16.91 -17.91 2.21
N GLY A 105 -17.77 -16.93 2.47
CA GLY A 105 -19.06 -17.18 3.10
C GLY A 105 -20.01 -18.03 2.25
N SER A 106 -19.89 -17.99 0.92
CA SER A 106 -20.65 -18.90 0.04
C SER A 106 -20.11 -20.33 0.09
N TRP A 107 -18.80 -20.48 0.21
CA TRP A 107 -18.15 -21.78 0.35
C TRP A 107 -18.42 -22.43 1.71
N GLU A 108 -18.33 -21.66 2.80
CA GLU A 108 -18.64 -22.09 4.17
C GLU A 108 -20.08 -22.60 4.25
N ARG A 109 -21.07 -21.83 3.77
CA ARG A 109 -22.47 -22.27 3.75
C ARG A 109 -22.70 -23.54 2.95
N GLU A 110 -22.02 -23.71 1.82
CA GLU A 110 -22.13 -24.95 1.02
C GLU A 110 -21.44 -26.13 1.70
N GLN A 111 -20.36 -25.91 2.47
CA GLN A 111 -19.74 -26.95 3.30
C GLN A 111 -20.67 -27.35 4.45
N GLU A 112 -21.19 -26.39 5.22
CA GLU A 112 -22.15 -26.65 6.30
C GLU A 112 -23.37 -27.43 5.80
N ARG A 113 -23.91 -27.04 4.63
CA ARG A 113 -25.04 -27.76 4.01
C ARG A 113 -24.69 -29.22 3.69
N ARG A 114 -23.49 -29.47 3.17
CA ARG A 114 -23.03 -30.84 2.85
C ARG A 114 -22.82 -31.66 4.11
N GLU A 115 -22.16 -31.10 5.11
CA GLU A 115 -21.93 -31.75 6.40
C GLU A 115 -23.24 -32.10 7.10
N LEU A 116 -24.25 -31.23 7.02
CA LEU A 116 -25.58 -31.50 7.56
C LEU A 116 -26.27 -32.65 6.82
N VAL A 117 -26.24 -32.67 5.49
CA VAL A 117 -26.81 -33.77 4.69
C VAL A 117 -26.11 -35.09 5.03
N ASP A 118 -24.77 -35.09 5.09
CA ASP A 118 -23.99 -36.28 5.44
C ASP A 118 -24.33 -36.78 6.87
N LEU A 119 -24.58 -35.88 7.82
CA LEU A 119 -25.01 -36.23 9.19
C LEU A 119 -26.41 -36.84 9.20
N ILE A 120 -27.35 -36.26 8.45
CA ILE A 120 -28.72 -36.80 8.32
C ILE A 120 -28.68 -38.19 7.70
N ASP A 121 -27.92 -38.38 6.62
CA ASP A 121 -27.79 -39.66 5.94
C ASP A 121 -27.18 -40.73 6.86
N ARG A 122 -26.18 -40.36 7.67
CA ARG A 122 -25.59 -41.25 8.68
C ARG A 122 -26.56 -41.60 9.81
N ALA A 123 -27.40 -40.66 10.22
CA ALA A 123 -28.41 -40.87 11.26
C ALA A 123 -29.63 -41.67 10.75
N ALA A 124 -29.96 -41.55 9.46
CA ALA A 124 -31.05 -42.27 8.82
C ALA A 124 -30.72 -43.73 8.45
N LEU A 125 -29.43 -44.10 8.43
CA LEU A 125 -29.02 -45.49 8.31
C LEU A 125 -29.44 -46.27 9.57
N PRO A 126 -30.17 -47.39 9.43
CA PRO A 126 -30.58 -48.18 10.58
C PRO A 126 -29.33 -48.66 11.35
N PRO A 127 -29.38 -48.75 12.69
CA PRO A 127 -28.27 -49.34 13.44
C PRO A 127 -28.04 -50.73 12.86
N LYS A 128 -26.81 -51.02 12.42
CA LYS A 128 -26.39 -52.39 12.14
C LYS A 128 -26.38 -53.12 13.48
N THR A 129 -27.54 -53.55 13.94
CA THR A 129 -27.70 -54.57 14.96
C THR A 129 -27.19 -55.86 14.33
N SER A 130 -25.88 -56.06 14.43
CA SER A 130 -25.29 -57.39 14.43
C SER A 130 -25.78 -58.10 15.70
N LEU A 131 -26.93 -58.76 15.61
CA LEU A 131 -27.31 -59.78 16.58
C LEU A 131 -26.86 -61.12 16.02
N ARG A 132 -25.85 -61.69 16.68
CA ARG A 132 -25.48 -63.10 16.64
C ARG A 132 -26.57 -63.96 17.26
#